data_AF-A0A7S1F8E1-F1
#
_entry.id   AF-A0A7S1F8E1-F1
#
_cell.length_a   1.000
_cell.length_b   1.000
_cell.length_c   1.000
_cell.angle_alpha   90.00
_cell.angle_beta   90.00
_cell.angle_gamma   90.00
#
_symmetry.space_group_name_H-M   'P 1'
#
loop_
_entity.id
_entity.type
_entity.pdbx_description
1 polymer ?
#
loop_
_entity_poly.entity_id
_entity_poly.type
_entity_poly.pdbx_seq_one_letter_code
_entity_poly.pdbx_strand_id
1 'polypeptide(L)'
;HALSCLSYEERFARAFEFMLGDVVIADTMADGRNFLFGELRDLGLGCRIVTVEGEQISRDGNLSINCDATKIGQTRFDFVAVESTRKRLEEIEGRLHELKSQSSACTSSAVTVQEEAQHLELKLRERSVALEQCQRELRSEKGKLSDIESIISGLEPIAAHLTEEEAGLRE
;
A
#
# COMPACT_ATOMS: atom_id res chain seq x y z
N HIS A 1 27.52 38.35 7.69
CA HIS A 1 27.83 37.90 9.07
C HIS A 1 27.40 36.44 9.19
N ALA A 2 28.25 35.55 9.71
CA ALA A 2 28.00 34.10 9.67
C ALA A 2 26.78 33.66 10.50
N LEU A 3 26.44 34.37 11.58
CA LEU A 3 25.27 34.05 12.42
C LEU A 3 23.96 34.15 11.65
N SER A 4 23.85 35.10 10.72
CA SER A 4 22.65 35.31 9.90
C SER A 4 22.37 34.15 8.94
N CYS A 5 23.33 33.25 8.75
CA CYS A 5 23.22 32.09 7.86
C CYS A 5 22.74 30.82 8.57
N LEU A 6 22.45 30.88 9.87
CA LEU A 6 22.08 29.72 10.68
C LEU A 6 20.75 29.95 11.40
N SER A 7 19.99 28.86 11.56
CA SER A 7 18.83 28.82 12.44
C SER A 7 19.16 27.94 13.64
N TYR A 8 19.00 28.47 14.84
CA TYR A 8 19.29 27.76 16.09
C TYR A 8 18.30 28.12 17.18
N GLU A 9 18.17 27.26 18.19
CA GLU A 9 17.32 27.53 19.34
C GLU A 9 17.92 28.62 20.24
N GLU A 10 17.07 29.50 20.78
CA GLU A 10 17.47 30.69 21.55
C GLU A 10 18.35 30.36 22.77
N ARG A 11 18.13 29.20 23.42
CA ARG A 11 18.96 28.73 24.54
C ARG A 11 20.44 28.55 24.19
N PHE A 12 20.78 28.41 22.91
CA PHE A 12 22.15 28.28 22.43
C PHE A 12 22.70 29.57 21.83
N ALA A 13 21.95 30.68 21.85
CA ALA A 13 22.33 31.93 21.20
C ALA A 13 23.72 32.42 21.62
N ARG A 14 24.02 32.41 22.92
CA ARG A 14 25.34 32.82 23.44
C ARG A 14 26.49 31.94 22.94
N ALA A 15 26.25 30.64 22.76
CA ALA A 15 27.29 29.73 22.27
C ALA A 15 27.59 30.01 20.79
N PHE A 16 26.56 30.20 19.97
CA PHE A 16 26.72 30.56 18.56
C PHE A 16 27.34 31.95 18.41
N GLU A 17 26.89 32.93 19.19
CA GLU A 17 27.46 34.28 19.21
C GLU A 17 28.95 34.25 19.58
N PHE A 18 29.34 33.44 20.57
CA PHE A 18 30.74 33.26 20.91
C PHE A 18 31.56 32.60 19.78
N MET A 19 31.01 31.60 19.09
CA MET A 19 31.74 30.87 18.04
C MET A 19 31.82 31.61 16.69
N LEU A 20 30.79 32.41 16.37
CA LEU A 20 30.56 32.96 15.03
C LEU A 20 30.37 34.50 15.02
N GLY A 21 30.37 35.14 16.19
CA GLY A 21 30.12 36.57 16.34
C GLY A 21 31.14 37.45 15.62
N ASP A 22 32.35 36.97 15.40
CA ASP A 22 33.43 37.65 14.69
C ASP A 22 33.73 37.03 13.32
N VAL A 23 32.80 36.22 12.78
CA VAL A 23 33.01 35.50 11.52
C VAL A 23 32.21 36.13 10.39
N VAL A 24 32.91 36.39 9.29
CA VAL A 24 32.34 36.88 8.03
C VAL A 24 32.56 35.84 6.96
N ILE A 25 31.49 35.54 6.23
CA ILE A 25 31.53 34.64 5.08
C ILE A 25 31.78 35.47 3.83
N ALA A 26 32.76 35.09 3.02
CA ALA A 26 33.09 35.71 1.75
C ALA A 26 32.90 34.71 0.59
N ASP A 27 32.60 35.20 -0.61
CA ASP A 27 32.48 34.33 -1.78
C ASP A 27 33.85 33.83 -2.22
N THR A 28 34.86 34.70 -2.24
CA THR A 28 36.24 34.37 -2.62
C THR A 28 37.27 34.91 -1.63
N MET A 29 38.50 34.38 -1.67
CA MET A 29 39.63 34.92 -0.88
C MET A 29 40.02 36.33 -1.30
N ALA A 30 39.81 36.71 -2.55
CA ALA A 30 40.08 38.07 -3.01
C ALA A 30 39.16 39.06 -2.30
N ASP A 31 37.86 38.75 -2.25
CA ASP A 31 36.86 39.58 -1.56
C ASP A 31 37.15 39.64 -0.06
N GLY A 32 37.46 38.49 0.54
CA GLY A 32 37.84 38.38 1.94
C GLY A 32 39.05 39.24 2.32
N ARG A 33 40.09 39.25 1.47
CA ARG A 33 41.29 40.07 1.68
C ARG A 33 41.00 41.56 1.52
N ASN A 34 40.24 41.94 0.49
CA ASN A 34 39.88 43.33 0.26
C ASN A 34 39.09 43.90 1.44
N PHE A 35 38.15 43.12 1.96
CA PHE A 35 37.35 43.50 3.11
C PHE A 35 38.19 43.61 4.40
N LEU A 36 39.02 42.61 4.71
CA LEU A 36 39.82 42.57 5.94
C LEU A 36 40.95 43.61 5.97
N PHE A 37 41.71 43.74 4.86
CA PHE A 37 42.90 44.59 4.81
C PHE A 37 42.66 45.98 4.23
N GLY A 38 41.52 46.21 3.59
CA GLY A 38 41.06 47.52 3.14
C GLY A 38 40.17 48.16 4.19
N GLU A 39 38.87 47.93 4.08
CA GLU A 39 37.83 48.66 4.83
C GLU A 39 37.95 48.49 6.37
N LEU A 40 38.19 47.27 6.85
CA LEU A 40 38.21 47.00 8.29
C LEU A 40 39.48 47.48 8.99
N ARG A 41 40.61 47.45 8.27
CA ARG A 41 41.91 47.86 8.82
C ARG A 41 41.93 49.35 9.15
N ASP A 42 41.31 50.17 8.30
CA ASP A 42 41.18 51.61 8.51
C ASP A 42 40.30 51.95 9.72
N LEU A 43 39.36 51.05 10.06
CA LEU A 43 38.48 51.17 11.24
C LEU A 43 39.08 50.57 12.52
N GLY A 44 40.26 49.93 12.44
CA GLY A 44 40.88 49.23 13.58
C GLY A 44 40.10 48.00 14.06
N LEU A 45 39.21 47.46 13.22
CA LEU A 45 38.40 46.29 13.52
C LEU A 45 39.06 45.04 12.91
N GLY A 46 38.81 43.88 13.53
CA GLY A 46 39.33 42.60 13.06
C GLY A 46 38.27 41.51 13.19
N CYS A 47 38.17 40.67 12.15
CA CYS A 47 37.25 39.54 12.09
C CYS A 47 37.96 38.33 11.47
N ARG A 48 37.39 37.14 11.63
CA ARG A 48 37.79 35.94 10.90
C ARG A 48 36.98 35.87 9.61
N ILE A 49 37.66 35.71 8.48
CA ILE A 49 37.03 35.47 7.17
C ILE A 49 37.00 33.97 6.92
N VAL A 50 35.88 33.45 6.42
CA VAL A 50 35.78 32.08 5.89
C VAL A 50 35.14 32.16 4.50
N THR A 51 35.72 31.52 3.49
CA THR A 51 35.12 31.49 2.15
C THR A 51 34.05 30.41 2.05
N VAL A 52 33.19 30.48 1.02
CA VAL A 52 32.23 29.40 0.70
C VAL A 52 32.96 28.09 0.43
N GLU A 53 34.17 28.16 -0.13
CA GLU A 53 35.04 27.01 -0.35
C GLU A 53 35.74 26.54 0.93
N GLY A 54 35.57 27.22 2.07
CA GLY A 54 36.11 26.81 3.37
C GLY A 54 37.56 27.20 3.64
N GLU A 55 38.14 28.08 2.82
CA GLU A 55 39.41 28.74 3.12
C GLU A 55 39.21 29.78 4.22
N GLN A 56 40.23 30.05 5.04
CA GLN A 56 40.08 30.98 6.16
C GLN A 56 41.23 31.98 6.26
N ILE A 57 40.88 33.20 6.68
CA ILE A 57 41.82 34.24 7.10
C ILE A 57 41.53 34.52 8.58
N SER A 58 42.51 34.23 9.43
CA SER A 58 42.41 34.51 10.86
C SER A 58 42.41 36.02 11.13
N ARG A 59 42.02 36.40 12.34
CA ARG A 59 42.03 37.79 12.80
C ARG A 59 43.42 38.44 12.73
N ASP A 60 44.47 37.64 12.88
CA ASP A 60 45.88 38.08 12.80
C ASP A 60 46.39 38.13 11.35
N GLY A 61 45.55 37.80 10.38
CA GLY A 61 45.90 37.77 8.96
C GLY A 61 46.55 36.46 8.50
N ASN A 62 46.57 35.41 9.33
CA ASN A 62 47.08 34.10 8.91
C ASN A 62 46.08 33.45 7.95
N LEU A 63 46.57 33.03 6.79
CA LEU A 63 45.78 32.28 5.82
C LEU A 63 45.93 30.79 6.06
N SER A 64 44.81 30.07 6.08
CA SER A 64 44.79 28.62 6.12
C SER A 64 43.91 28.13 4.97
N ILE A 65 44.56 27.43 4.05
CA ILE A 65 43.97 26.85 2.85
C ILE A 65 44.02 25.34 3.07
N ASN A 66 42.93 24.77 3.59
CA ASN A 66 42.82 23.32 3.76
C ASN A 66 42.07 22.75 2.55
N CYS A 67 42.83 22.34 1.53
CA CYS A 67 42.28 21.78 0.29
C CYS A 67 41.54 20.44 0.48
N ASP A 68 41.82 19.72 1.58
CA ASP A 68 41.29 18.38 1.82
C ASP A 68 40.01 18.35 2.67
N ALA A 69 39.76 19.39 3.48
CA ALA A 69 38.58 19.49 4.34
C ALA A 69 37.35 20.12 3.64
N THR A 70 37.55 20.57 2.40
CA THR A 70 36.63 21.41 1.61
C THR A 70 35.96 20.65 0.47
N LYS A 71 35.88 19.32 0.59
CA LYS A 71 34.92 18.55 -0.21
C LYS A 71 33.51 19.04 0.15
N ILE A 72 32.93 19.80 -0.77
CA ILE A 72 31.55 20.28 -0.77
C ILE A 72 30.65 19.23 -0.08
N GLY A 73 30.06 19.59 1.06
CA GLY A 73 29.12 18.72 1.79
C GLY A 73 29.67 17.98 3.02
N GLN A 74 30.98 18.01 3.30
CA GLN A 74 31.51 17.42 4.56
C GLN A 74 31.38 18.38 5.75
N THR A 75 30.16 18.76 6.10
CA THR A 75 29.92 19.09 7.51
C THR A 75 29.79 17.77 8.28
N ARG A 76 30.00 17.76 9.59
CA ARG A 76 29.69 16.59 10.47
C ARG A 76 28.20 16.18 10.46
N PHE A 77 27.43 16.83 9.59
CA PHE A 77 26.00 16.97 9.52
C PHE A 77 25.59 16.94 8.05
N ASP A 78 25.89 15.85 7.33
CA ASP A 78 25.34 15.61 6.00
C ASP A 78 23.83 15.30 6.12
N PHE A 79 23.06 16.32 6.47
CA PHE A 79 21.62 16.26 6.65
C PHE A 79 20.91 15.99 5.34
N VAL A 80 21.54 16.24 4.19
CA VAL A 80 20.96 15.96 2.87
C VAL A 80 20.87 14.45 2.65
N ALA A 81 21.94 13.70 2.96
CA ALA A 81 21.91 12.23 2.90
C ALA A 81 20.89 11.64 3.90
N VAL A 82 20.80 12.19 5.11
CA VAL A 82 19.84 11.74 6.13
C VAL A 82 18.40 12.06 5.71
N GLU A 83 18.13 13.27 5.22
CA GLU A 83 16.80 13.70 4.81
C GLU A 83 16.32 12.95 3.56
N SER A 84 17.20 12.72 2.59
CA SER A 84 16.89 11.88 1.42
C SER A 84 16.59 10.43 1.82
N THR A 85 17.34 9.87 2.77
CA THR A 85 17.07 8.53 3.31
C THR A 85 15.74 8.49 4.05
N ARG A 86 15.43 9.52 4.85
CA ARG A 86 14.15 9.64 5.56
C ARG A 86 12.96 9.69 4.60
N LYS A 87 13.02 10.54 3.57
CA LYS A 87 11.98 10.65 2.53
C LYS A 87 11.75 9.30 1.82
N ARG A 88 12.83 8.58 1.51
CA ARG A 88 12.75 7.26 0.89
C ARG A 88 12.09 6.23 1.83
N LEU A 89 12.34 6.32 3.13
CA LEU A 89 11.77 5.43 4.14
C LEU A 89 10.26 5.69 4.31
N GLU A 90 9.86 6.96 4.39
CA GLU A 90 8.45 7.38 4.42
C GLU A 90 7.69 6.90 3.18
N GLU A 91 8.30 6.97 1.99
CA GLU A 91 7.70 6.47 0.75
C GLU A 91 7.52 4.94 0.77
N ILE A 92 8.52 4.20 1.27
CA ILE A 92 8.44 2.73 1.41
C ILE A 92 7.34 2.36 2.40
N GLU A 93 7.24 3.03 3.54
CA GLU A 93 6.18 2.79 4.53
C GLU A 93 4.79 3.03 3.94
N GLY A 94 4.61 4.11 3.18
CA GLY A 94 3.35 4.39 2.47
C GLY A 94 2.95 3.27 1.52
N ARG A 95 3.88 2.80 0.68
CA ARG A 95 3.65 1.67 -0.24
C ARG A 95 3.35 0.37 0.51
N LEU A 96 4.02 0.11 1.63
CA LEU A 96 3.79 -1.08 2.45
C LEU A 96 2.39 -1.06 3.06
N HIS A 97 1.94 0.10 3.54
CA HIS A 97 0.59 0.26 4.07
C HIS A 97 -0.47 0.00 2.99
N GLU A 98 -0.27 0.52 1.78
CA GLU A 98 -1.19 0.32 0.65
C GLU A 98 -1.27 -1.16 0.24
N LEU A 99 -0.12 -1.85 0.13
CA LEU A 99 -0.11 -3.28 -0.16
C LEU A 99 -0.80 -4.11 0.92
N LYS A 100 -0.62 -3.72 2.19
CA LYS A 100 -1.23 -4.42 3.33
C LYS A 100 -2.76 -4.25 3.34
N SER A 101 -3.26 -3.05 3.05
CA SER A 101 -4.71 -2.80 2.98
C SER A 101 -5.34 -3.58 1.82
N GLN A 102 -4.71 -3.58 0.64
CA GLN A 102 -5.15 -4.37 -0.51
C GLN A 102 -5.14 -5.88 -0.23
N SER A 103 -4.08 -6.39 0.41
CA SER A 103 -3.99 -7.80 0.81
C SER A 103 -5.10 -8.20 1.77
N SER A 104 -5.39 -7.37 2.79
CA SER A 104 -6.46 -7.64 3.75
C SER A 104 -7.87 -7.63 3.13
N ALA A 105 -8.10 -6.81 2.11
CA ALA A 105 -9.36 -6.80 1.36
C ALA A 105 -9.50 -8.03 0.45
N CYS A 106 -8.39 -8.50 -0.13
CA CYS A 106 -8.38 -9.67 -0.99
C CYS A 106 -8.62 -10.97 -0.21
N THR A 107 -8.02 -11.10 0.99
CA THR A 107 -8.20 -12.30 1.82
C THR A 107 -9.62 -12.43 2.36
N SER A 108 -10.27 -11.33 2.76
CA SER A 108 -11.68 -11.37 3.19
C SER A 108 -12.62 -11.73 2.03
N SER A 109 -12.35 -11.23 0.82
CA SER A 109 -13.10 -11.61 -0.38
C SER A 109 -12.89 -13.08 -0.76
N ALA A 110 -11.69 -13.63 -0.58
CA ALA A 110 -11.42 -15.04 -0.90
C ALA A 110 -12.16 -16.00 0.05
N VAL A 111 -12.22 -15.67 1.35
CA VAL A 111 -12.95 -16.48 2.34
C VAL A 111 -14.45 -16.48 2.06
N THR A 112 -15.03 -15.32 1.78
CA THR A 112 -16.47 -15.21 1.46
C THR A 112 -16.85 -16.01 0.21
N VAL A 113 -16.05 -15.90 -0.87
CA VAL A 113 -16.28 -16.71 -2.09
C VAL A 113 -16.16 -18.21 -1.82
N GLN A 114 -15.21 -18.62 -0.97
CA GLN A 114 -15.05 -20.02 -0.60
C GLN A 114 -16.25 -20.56 0.20
N GLU A 115 -16.77 -19.77 1.15
CA GLU A 115 -17.97 -20.12 1.92
C GLU A 115 -19.22 -20.23 1.02
N GLU A 116 -19.39 -19.28 0.09
CA GLU A 116 -20.48 -19.31 -0.88
C GLU A 116 -20.40 -20.54 -1.79
N ALA A 117 -19.20 -20.91 -2.26
CA ALA A 117 -18.99 -22.10 -3.08
C ALA A 117 -19.38 -23.38 -2.31
N GLN A 118 -18.95 -23.53 -1.06
CA GLN A 118 -19.31 -24.69 -0.23
C GLN A 118 -20.82 -24.78 0.00
N HIS A 119 -21.47 -23.65 0.27
CA HIS A 119 -22.91 -23.61 0.47
C HIS A 119 -23.69 -23.96 -0.81
N LEU A 120 -23.22 -23.50 -1.98
CA LEU A 120 -23.79 -23.87 -3.27
C LEU A 120 -23.60 -25.36 -3.59
N GLU A 121 -22.44 -25.93 -3.29
CA GLU A 121 -22.19 -27.37 -3.45
C GLU A 121 -23.13 -28.22 -2.59
N LEU A 122 -23.35 -27.82 -1.33
CA LEU A 122 -24.31 -28.50 -0.44
C LEU A 122 -25.73 -28.46 -1.02
N LYS A 123 -26.18 -27.27 -1.46
CA LYS A 123 -27.50 -27.13 -2.11
C LYS A 123 -27.61 -27.97 -3.37
N LEU A 124 -26.55 -28.06 -4.16
CA LEU A 124 -26.55 -28.88 -5.38
C LEU A 124 -26.74 -30.36 -5.03
N ARG A 125 -26.04 -30.86 -4.00
CA ARG A 125 -26.19 -32.24 -3.50
C ARG A 125 -27.60 -32.52 -2.97
N GLU A 126 -28.16 -31.60 -2.19
CA GLU A 126 -29.54 -31.75 -1.70
C GLU A 126 -30.54 -31.84 -2.85
N ARG A 127 -30.39 -30.95 -3.85
CA ARG A 127 -31.26 -30.93 -5.02
C ARG A 127 -31.09 -32.16 -5.90
N SER A 128 -29.88 -32.68 -6.06
CA SER A 128 -29.65 -33.91 -6.83
C SER A 128 -30.31 -35.11 -6.17
N VAL A 129 -30.20 -35.25 -4.84
CA VAL A 129 -30.87 -36.32 -4.09
C VAL A 129 -32.39 -36.22 -4.21
N ALA A 130 -32.95 -35.01 -4.05
CA ALA A 130 -34.38 -34.79 -4.22
C ALA A 130 -34.86 -35.13 -5.65
N LEU A 131 -34.08 -34.77 -6.66
CA LEU A 131 -34.39 -35.07 -8.06
C LEU A 131 -34.35 -36.59 -8.33
N GLU A 132 -33.36 -37.30 -7.80
CA GLU A 132 -33.30 -38.76 -7.90
C GLU A 132 -34.48 -39.45 -7.22
N GLN A 133 -34.96 -38.91 -6.10
CA GLN A 133 -36.15 -39.42 -5.42
C GLN A 133 -37.41 -39.19 -6.28
N CYS A 134 -37.64 -37.98 -6.79
CA CYS A 134 -38.77 -37.70 -7.68
C CYS A 134 -38.73 -38.59 -8.94
N GLN A 135 -37.55 -38.86 -9.50
CA GLN A 135 -37.41 -39.75 -10.65
C GLN A 135 -37.74 -41.21 -10.32
N ARG A 136 -37.48 -41.67 -9.08
CA ARG A 136 -37.86 -43.01 -8.63
C ARG A 136 -39.38 -43.11 -8.43
N GLU A 137 -39.97 -42.10 -7.81
CA GLU A 137 -41.42 -42.02 -7.62
C GLU A 137 -42.16 -42.00 -8.96
N LEU A 138 -41.71 -41.18 -9.91
CA LEU A 138 -42.27 -41.13 -11.26
C LEU A 138 -42.18 -42.48 -11.99
N ARG A 139 -41.07 -43.21 -11.84
CA ARG A 139 -40.91 -44.55 -12.43
C ARG A 139 -41.87 -45.56 -11.80
N SER A 140 -42.04 -45.50 -10.47
CA SER A 140 -42.98 -46.35 -9.75
C SER A 140 -44.42 -46.12 -10.19
N GLU A 141 -44.86 -44.86 -10.26
CA GLU A 141 -46.22 -44.51 -10.70
C GLU A 141 -46.47 -44.89 -12.16
N LYS A 142 -45.46 -44.73 -13.05
CA LYS A 142 -45.55 -45.23 -14.44
C LYS A 142 -45.72 -46.75 -14.51
N GLY A 143 -45.02 -47.49 -13.64
CA GLY A 143 -45.20 -48.95 -13.53
C GLY A 143 -46.63 -49.30 -13.13
N LYS A 144 -47.15 -48.67 -12.07
CA LYS A 144 -48.54 -48.89 -11.62
C LYS A 144 -49.57 -48.56 -12.70
N LEU A 145 -49.38 -47.46 -13.43
CA LEU A 145 -50.26 -47.09 -14.54
C LEU A 145 -50.23 -48.16 -15.64
N SER A 146 -49.05 -48.65 -16.02
CA SER A 146 -48.91 -49.73 -16.99
C SER A 146 -49.59 -51.03 -16.54
N ASP A 147 -49.50 -51.38 -15.25
CA ASP A 147 -50.17 -52.55 -14.68
C ASP A 147 -51.70 -52.39 -14.75
N ILE A 148 -52.21 -51.21 -14.41
CA ILE A 148 -53.65 -50.89 -14.49
C ILE A 148 -54.13 -50.92 -15.94
N GLU A 149 -53.38 -50.34 -16.88
CA GLU A 149 -53.68 -50.36 -18.31
C GLU A 149 -53.77 -51.80 -18.86
N SER A 150 -52.85 -52.67 -18.42
CA SER A 150 -52.87 -54.11 -18.76
C SER A 150 -54.10 -54.82 -18.19
N ILE A 151 -54.47 -54.54 -16.93
CA ILE A 151 -55.68 -55.09 -16.30
C ILE A 151 -56.93 -54.64 -17.06
N ILE A 152 -57.06 -53.34 -17.36
CA ILE A 152 -58.20 -52.79 -18.10
C ILE A 152 -58.30 -53.47 -19.47
N SER A 153 -57.20 -53.54 -20.22
CA SER A 153 -57.15 -54.19 -21.54
C SER A 153 -57.56 -55.67 -21.47
N GLY A 154 -57.23 -56.37 -20.38
CA GLY A 154 -57.64 -57.76 -20.15
C GLY A 154 -59.11 -57.92 -19.74
N LEU A 155 -59.70 -56.91 -19.10
CA LEU A 155 -61.11 -56.90 -18.68
C LEU A 155 -62.07 -56.41 -19.77
N GLU A 156 -61.60 -55.58 -20.71
CA GLU A 156 -62.37 -55.11 -21.88
C GLU A 156 -63.10 -56.23 -22.65
N PRO A 157 -62.47 -57.36 -23.03
CA PRO A 157 -63.18 -58.44 -23.73
C PRO A 157 -64.21 -59.14 -22.85
N ILE A 158 -63.98 -59.24 -21.53
CA ILE A 158 -64.91 -59.85 -20.59
C ILE A 158 -66.14 -58.95 -20.42
N ALA A 159 -65.93 -57.65 -20.26
CA ALA A 159 -66.99 -56.67 -20.20
C ALA A 159 -67.83 -56.66 -21.49
N ALA A 160 -67.18 -56.69 -22.66
CA ALA A 160 -67.87 -56.79 -23.95
C ALA A 160 -68.74 -58.05 -24.05
N HIS A 161 -68.21 -59.21 -23.64
CA HIS A 161 -68.96 -60.47 -23.66
C HIS A 161 -70.17 -60.45 -22.70
N LEU A 162 -70.00 -59.93 -21.48
CA LEU A 162 -71.10 -59.79 -20.52
C LEU A 162 -72.19 -58.82 -21.01
N THR A 163 -71.81 -57.75 -21.72
CA THR A 163 -72.80 -56.84 -22.33
C THR A 163 -73.57 -57.50 -23.48
N GLU A 164 -72.95 -58.38 -24.26
CA GLU A 164 -73.64 -59.17 -25.29
C GLU A 164 -74.60 -60.19 -24.66
N GLU A 165 -74.18 -60.89 -23.59
CA GLU A 165 -75.05 -61.81 -22.85
C GLU A 165 -76.24 -61.08 -22.20
N GLU A 166 -76.02 -59.91 -21.59
CA GLU A 166 -77.11 -59.11 -21.00
C GLU A 166 -78.09 -58.60 -22.06
N ALA A 167 -77.59 -58.20 -23.24
CA ALA A 167 -78.44 -57.80 -24.36
C ALA A 167 -79.31 -58.96 -24.85
N GLY A 168 -78.73 -60.17 -24.96
CA GLY A 168 -79.47 -61.38 -25.35
C GLY A 168 -80.51 -61.86 -24.33
N LEU A 169 -80.35 -61.53 -23.04
CA LEU A 169 -81.32 -61.86 -21.99
C LEU A 169 -82.48 -60.86 -21.89
N ARG A 170 -82.39 -59.70 -22.56
CA ARG A 170 -83.42 -58.65 -22.57
C ARG A 170 -84.34 -58.71 -23.80
N GLU A 171 -84.03 -59.54 -24.80
CA GLU A 171 -84.91 -59.90 -25.93
C GLU A 171 -85.83 -61.07 -25.57
#